data_AF-A0A534PVK2-F1
#
_entry.id   AF-A0A534PVK2-F1
#
_cell.length_a   1.000
_cell.length_b   1.000
_cell.length_c   1.000
_cell.angle_alpha   90.00
_cell.angle_beta   90.00
_cell.angle_gamma   90.00
#
_symmetry.space_group_name_H-M   'P 1'
#
loop_
_entity.id
_entity.type
_entity.pdbx_description
1 polymer ?
#
loop_
_entity_poly.entity_id
_entity_poly.type
_entity_poly.pdbx_seq_one_letter_code
_entity_poly.pdbx_strand_id
1 'polypeptide(L)'
;MSSRVLLNIGYRNLVMSSRVIAIVASGAAPMKRLRDEATRRGKLVDATQGRRTRSIILMDDDHVILSAISPETIAARFLAEEGEAESESEALDS
;
A
#
# COMPACT_ATOMS: atom_id res chain seq x y z
N MET A 1 14.78 -5.78 -14.92
CA MET A 1 13.63 -4.85 -15.06
C MET A 1 12.89 -4.84 -13.74
N SER A 2 12.50 -3.67 -13.20
CA SER A 2 11.57 -3.66 -12.04
C SER A 2 10.20 -4.13 -12.55
N SER A 3 9.63 -5.17 -11.95
CA SER A 3 8.27 -5.60 -12.30
C SER A 3 7.29 -4.46 -12.00
N ARG A 4 6.35 -4.22 -12.90
CA ARG A 4 5.33 -3.16 -12.77
C ARG A 4 4.01 -3.78 -12.31
N VAL A 5 4.00 -4.28 -11.08
CA VAL A 5 2.82 -4.88 -10.47
C VAL A 5 2.05 -3.83 -9.67
N LEU A 6 0.71 -3.92 -9.73
CA LEU A 6 -0.20 -2.99 -9.08
C LEU A 6 -0.96 -3.66 -7.95
N LEU A 7 -0.71 -3.24 -6.72
CA LEU A 7 -1.37 -3.73 -5.52
C LEU A 7 -2.75 -3.10 -5.35
N ASN A 8 -3.79 -3.92 -5.30
CA ASN A 8 -5.13 -3.46 -4.97
C ASN A 8 -5.28 -3.19 -3.46
N ILE A 9 -5.41 -1.92 -3.10
CA ILE A 9 -5.54 -1.45 -1.72
C ILE A 9 -7.00 -1.16 -1.32
N GLY A 10 -7.97 -1.52 -2.17
CA GLY A 10 -9.41 -1.41 -1.91
C GLY A 10 -10.14 -0.39 -2.79
N TYR A 11 -11.42 -0.65 -3.06
CA TYR A 11 -12.33 0.26 -3.81
C TYR A 11 -11.77 0.72 -5.17
N ARG A 12 -11.11 -0.21 -5.90
CA ARG A 12 -10.40 0.06 -7.16
C ARG A 12 -9.28 1.09 -7.06
N ASN A 13 -8.73 1.33 -5.87
CA ASN A 13 -7.49 2.06 -5.70
C ASN A 13 -6.34 1.07 -5.79
N LEU A 14 -5.36 1.39 -6.62
CA LEU A 14 -4.16 0.58 -6.82
C LEU A 14 -2.91 1.42 -6.58
N VAL A 15 -1.85 0.79 -6.12
CA VAL A 15 -0.53 1.40 -5.90
C VAL A 15 0.54 0.53 -6.52
N MET A 16 1.70 1.10 -6.86
CA MET A 16 2.83 0.27 -7.30
C MET A 16 3.35 -0.57 -6.14
N SER A 17 3.25 -1.89 -6.24
CA SER A 17 3.67 -2.83 -5.20
C SER A 17 5.16 -2.64 -4.89
N SER A 18 5.99 -2.45 -5.93
CA SER A 18 7.44 -2.24 -5.82
C SER A 18 7.88 -0.99 -5.04
N ARG A 19 6.95 -0.09 -4.70
CA ARG A 19 7.23 1.16 -3.97
C ARG A 19 6.63 1.19 -2.58
N VAL A 20 5.95 0.12 -2.17
CA VAL A 20 5.42 -0.03 -0.81
C VAL A 20 6.56 -0.38 0.14
N ILE A 21 6.78 0.46 1.14
CA ILE A 21 7.79 0.24 2.18
C ILE A 21 7.19 -0.46 3.39
N ALA A 22 5.94 -0.13 3.74
CA ALA A 22 5.26 -0.73 4.89
C ALA A 22 3.74 -0.66 4.77
N ILE A 23 3.07 -1.65 5.36
CA ILE A 23 1.61 -1.70 5.55
C ILE A 23 1.37 -1.80 7.05
N VAL A 24 0.71 -0.80 7.64
CA VAL A 24 0.53 -0.71 9.11
C VAL A 24 -0.93 -0.45 9.49
N ALA A 25 -1.32 -0.86 10.70
CA ALA A 25 -2.64 -0.57 11.25
C ALA A 25 -2.80 0.92 11.62
N SER A 26 -3.99 1.49 11.43
CA SER A 26 -4.25 2.93 11.59
C SER A 26 -4.52 3.41 13.03
N GLY A 27 -4.62 2.49 13.99
CA GLY A 27 -5.25 2.72 15.29
C GLY A 27 -4.40 3.38 16.38
N ALA A 28 -3.07 3.44 16.23
CA ALA A 28 -2.19 3.95 17.27
C ALA A 28 -2.02 5.49 17.22
N ALA A 29 -1.75 6.14 18.37
CA ALA A 29 -1.50 7.59 18.43
C ALA A 29 -0.37 8.09 17.48
N PRO A 30 0.75 7.37 17.28
CA PRO A 30 1.75 7.73 16.28
C PRO A 30 1.20 7.78 14.85
N MET A 31 0.22 6.94 14.53
CA MET A 31 -0.40 6.90 13.20
C MET A 31 -1.24 8.13 12.93
N LYS A 32 -1.90 8.69 13.95
CA LYS A 32 -2.55 9.99 13.81
C LYS A 32 -1.55 11.09 13.47
N ARG A 33 -0.42 11.14 14.19
CA ARG A 33 0.65 12.13 13.90
C ARG A 33 1.20 11.97 12.49
N LEU A 34 1.39 10.74 12.03
CA LEU A 34 1.85 10.46 10.67
C LEU A 34 0.89 10.99 9.60
N ARG A 35 -0.41 10.80 9.78
CA ARG A 35 -1.44 11.36 8.88
C ARG A 35 -1.45 12.88 8.89
N ASP A 36 -1.40 13.48 10.08
CA ASP A 36 -1.40 14.94 10.25
C ASP A 36 -0.16 15.56 9.57
N GLU A 37 1.00 14.91 9.67
CA GLU A 37 2.23 15.31 9.00
C GLU A 37 2.14 15.20 7.47
N ALA A 38 1.71 14.04 6.96
CA ALA A 38 1.54 13.84 5.53
C ALA A 38 0.52 14.82 4.93
N THR A 39 -0.55 15.15 5.67
CA THR A 39 -1.53 16.17 5.26
C THR A 39 -0.87 17.53 5.13
N ARG A 40 -0.11 17.95 6.14
CA ARG A 40 0.60 19.25 6.14
C ARG A 40 1.58 19.37 4.97
N ARG A 41 2.22 18.26 4.61
CA ARG A 41 3.19 18.17 3.50
C ARG A 41 2.53 18.00 2.12
N GLY A 42 1.21 17.86 2.04
CA GLY A 42 0.51 17.55 0.77
C GLY A 42 0.84 16.16 0.22
N LYS A 43 1.23 15.22 1.09
CA LYS A 43 1.65 13.84 0.78
C LYS A 43 0.65 12.77 1.20
N LEU A 44 -0.48 13.17 1.76
CA LEU A 44 -1.55 12.24 2.13
C LEU A 44 -2.43 11.94 0.91
N VAL A 45 -2.66 10.65 0.65
CA VAL A 45 -3.67 10.19 -0.31
C VAL A 45 -4.75 9.41 0.44
N ASP A 46 -6.00 9.84 0.34
CA ASP A 46 -7.13 9.15 0.95
C ASP A 46 -7.81 8.19 -0.04
N ALA A 47 -7.58 6.88 0.13
CA ALA A 47 -8.20 5.82 -0.66
C ALA A 47 -9.33 5.09 0.12
N THR A 48 -9.86 5.70 1.18
CA THR A 48 -10.87 5.07 2.06
C THR A 48 -12.29 5.12 1.52
N GLN A 49 -12.57 6.00 0.56
CA GLN A 49 -13.92 6.26 0.02
C GLN A 49 -14.93 6.63 1.13
N GLY A 50 -14.51 7.47 2.09
CA GLY A 50 -15.34 7.93 3.20
C GLY A 50 -15.57 6.90 4.30
N ARG A 51 -14.87 5.76 4.26
CA ARG A 51 -14.97 4.69 5.26
C ARG A 51 -13.89 4.84 6.32
N ARG A 52 -14.08 4.15 7.45
CA ARG A 52 -13.07 4.11 8.53
C ARG A 52 -11.73 3.63 7.99
N THR A 53 -10.68 4.43 8.15
CA THR A 53 -9.29 4.03 7.89
C THR A 53 -8.93 2.84 8.76
N ARG A 54 -8.54 1.72 8.14
CA ARG A 54 -8.09 0.51 8.82
C ARG A 54 -6.60 0.27 8.68
N SER A 55 -6.02 0.74 7.58
CA SER A 55 -4.59 0.62 7.32
C SER A 55 -4.01 1.92 6.77
N ILE A 56 -2.70 2.03 6.89
CA ILE A 56 -1.86 3.07 6.30
C ILE A 56 -0.75 2.36 5.53
N ILE A 57 -0.54 2.78 4.30
CA ILE A 57 0.52 2.28 3.43
C ILE A 57 1.55 3.39 3.26
N LEU A 58 2.82 3.07 3.49
CA LEU A 58 3.95 3.98 3.34
C LEU A 58 4.65 3.70 2.01
N MET A 59 4.82 4.76 1.23
CA MET A 59 5.55 4.73 -0.02
C MET A 59 6.99 5.22 0.18
N ASP A 60 7.87 4.86 -0.74
CA ASP A 60 9.29 5.27 -0.77
C ASP A 60 9.52 6.79 -0.94
N ASP A 61 8.52 7.55 -1.39
CA ASP A 61 8.61 8.99 -1.68
C ASP A 61 7.81 9.88 -0.70
N ASP A 62 7.68 9.38 0.53
CA ASP A 62 6.95 9.96 1.65
C ASP A 62 5.43 10.05 1.46
N HIS A 63 4.85 9.51 0.39
CA HIS A 63 3.39 9.42 0.32
C HIS A 63 2.85 8.45 1.38
N VAL A 64 1.79 8.90 2.04
CA VAL A 64 1.06 8.13 3.05
C VAL A 64 -0.34 7.88 2.50
N ILE A 65 -0.67 6.62 2.25
CA ILE A 65 -1.93 6.24 1.62
C ILE A 65 -2.83 5.60 2.67
N LEU A 66 -4.05 6.13 2.82
CA LEU A 66 -5.05 5.61 3.75
C LEU A 66 -5.95 4.61 3.05
N SER A 67 -6.17 3.45 3.67
CA SER A 67 -7.13 2.48 3.17
C SER A 67 -8.11 2.04 4.24
N ALA A 68 -9.33 1.72 3.80
CA ALA A 68 -10.37 1.11 4.64
C ALA A 68 -10.32 -0.43 4.63
N ILE A 69 -9.34 -1.03 3.94
CA ILE A 69 -9.02 -2.46 3.99
C ILE A 69 -8.03 -2.70 5.14
N SER A 70 -8.15 -3.84 5.81
CA SER A 70 -7.27 -4.19 6.93
C SER A 70 -5.84 -4.46 6.44
N PRO A 71 -4.81 -4.16 7.26
CA PRO A 71 -3.42 -4.35 6.86
C PRO A 71 -3.12 -5.81 6.51
N GLU A 72 -3.73 -6.78 7.21
CA GLU A 72 -3.54 -8.22 6.95
C GLU A 72 -4.05 -8.62 5.55
N THR A 73 -5.17 -8.06 5.10
CA THR A 73 -5.71 -8.34 3.76
C THR A 73 -4.85 -7.73 2.66
N ILE A 74 -4.31 -6.53 2.89
CA ILE A 74 -3.41 -5.89 1.91
C ILE A 74 -2.08 -6.65 1.86
N ALA A 75 -1.53 -7.07 3.00
CA ALA A 75 -0.33 -7.88 3.07
C ALA A 75 -0.49 -9.23 2.36
N ALA A 76 -1.63 -9.92 2.54
CA ALA A 76 -1.91 -11.16 1.82
C ALA A 76 -1.94 -10.97 0.30
N ARG A 77 -2.48 -9.85 -0.19
CA ARG A 77 -2.46 -9.52 -1.63
C ARG A 77 -1.06 -9.20 -2.12
N PHE A 78 -0.29 -8.47 -1.32
CA PHE A 78 1.09 -8.10 -1.63
C PHE A 78 1.97 -9.33 -1.83
N LEU A 79 1.89 -10.28 -0.91
CA LEU A 79 2.67 -11.53 -0.98
C LEU A 79 2.21 -12.46 -2.12
N ALA A 80 0.91 -12.44 -2.46
CA ALA A 80 0.40 -13.19 -3.61
C ALA A 80 0.94 -12.63 -4.94
N GLU A 81 1.02 -11.30 -5.05
CA GLU A 81 1.55 -10.61 -6.23
C GLU A 81 3.06 -10.83 -6.41
N GLU A 82 3.84 -10.91 -5.33
CA GLU A 82 5.27 -11.25 -5.40
C GLU A 82 5.49 -12.67 -5.95
N GLY A 83 4.72 -13.65 -5.48
CA GLY A 83 4.83 -15.04 -5.96
C GLY A 83 4.46 -15.21 -7.44
N GLU A 84 3.47 -14.46 -7.93
CA GLU A 84 3.11 -14.46 -9.36
C GLU A 84 4.22 -13.80 -10.22
N ALA A 85 4.78 -12.67 -9.77
CA ALA A 85 5.83 -11.96 -10.50
C ALA A 85 7.14 -12.75 -10.60
N GLU A 86 7.51 -13.49 -9.55
CA GLU A 86 8.67 -14.39 -9.57
C GLU A 86 8.47 -15.52 -10.60
N SER A 87 7.29 -16.14 -10.60
CA SER A 87 6.97 -17.26 -11.51
C SER A 87 6.96 -16.86 -13.00
N GLU A 88 6.48 -15.66 -13.34
CA GLU A 88 6.55 -15.13 -14.71
C GLU A 88 8.00 -14.84 -15.12
N SER A 89 8.83 -14.36 -14.20
CA SER A 89 10.23 -14.03 -14.50
C SER A 89 11.09 -15.28 -14.78
N GLU A 90 10.88 -16.38 -14.02
CA GLU A 90 11.58 -17.65 -14.24
C GLU A 90 11.16 -18.33 -15.55
N ALA A 91 9.87 -18.24 -15.90
CA ALA A 91 9.35 -18.79 -17.16
C ALA A 91 9.83 -18.04 -18.42
N LEU A 92 10.23 -16.76 -18.29
CA LEU A 92 10.76 -15.95 -19.38
C LEU A 92 12.28 -16.11 -19.58
N ASP A 93 13.01 -16.58 -18.56
CA ASP A 93 14.45 -16.85 -18.60
C ASP A 93 14.79 -18.32 -18.91
N SER A 94 13.76 -19.16 -19.12
CA SER A 94 13.82 -20.57 -19.52
C SER A 94 13.61 -20.75 -21.03
#